data_AF-V6JJI1-F1
#
_entry.id   AF-V6JJI1-F1
#
_cell.length_a   1.000
_cell.length_b   1.000
_cell.length_c   1.000
_cell.angle_alpha   90.00
_cell.angle_beta   90.00
_cell.angle_gamma   90.00
#
_symmetry.space_group_name_H-M   'P 1'
#
loop_
_entity.id
_entity.type
_entity.pdbx_description
1 polymer ?
#
loop_
_entity_poly.entity_id
_entity_poly.type
_entity_poly.pdbx_seq_one_letter_code
_entity_poly.pdbx_strand_id
1 'polypeptide(L)'
;MRAFSVHPGQIADTGLAKPLTREALRAAGALDAQGRPVRAPARQQKTVAQGAATSVWCATSRQLAGLGGVCCENCGISPLVAPEDEAGWRAEPGLPGMLPYPAGPEAVARPWEVSERLTG
;
A
#
# COMPACT_ATOMS: atom_id res chain seq x y z
N MET A 1 7.59 -10.93 -19.06
CA MET A 1 6.67 -10.85 -17.90
C MET A 1 6.68 -9.41 -17.38
N ARG A 2 5.57 -8.91 -16.81
CA ARG A 2 5.51 -7.59 -16.16
C ARG A 2 5.13 -7.80 -14.70
N ALA A 3 5.74 -7.06 -13.79
CA ALA A 3 5.45 -7.09 -12.37
C ALA A 3 5.07 -5.70 -11.88
N PHE A 4 4.10 -5.65 -10.98
CA PHE A 4 3.59 -4.45 -10.34
C PHE A 4 3.34 -4.75 -8.86
N SER A 5 3.51 -3.76 -8.00
CA SER A 5 3.06 -3.83 -6.61
C SER A 5 1.79 -3.00 -6.43
N VAL A 6 1.05 -3.26 -5.36
CA VAL A 6 -0.20 -2.55 -5.07
C VAL A 6 -0.25 -2.13 -3.60
N HIS A 7 -0.71 -0.91 -3.35
CA HIS A 7 -1.17 -0.48 -2.03
C HIS A 7 -2.71 -0.48 -2.03
N PRO A 8 -3.37 -1.41 -1.30
CA PRO A 8 -4.82 -1.52 -1.31
C PRO A 8 -5.51 -0.45 -0.44
N GLY A 9 -4.74 0.35 0.30
CA GLY A 9 -5.22 1.22 1.38
C GLY A 9 -5.38 0.48 2.71
N GLN A 10 -5.87 1.20 3.71
CA GLN A 10 -6.10 0.73 5.07
C GLN A 10 -7.49 0.09 5.18
N ILE A 11 -7.55 -1.21 5.45
CA ILE A 11 -8.81 -1.98 5.47
C ILE A 11 -8.91 -2.76 6.79
N ALA A 12 -9.65 -2.20 7.75
CA ALA A 12 -9.76 -2.74 9.11
C ALA A 12 -10.44 -4.13 9.18
N ASP A 13 -11.24 -4.49 8.17
CA ASP A 13 -12.10 -5.70 8.18
C ASP A 13 -11.47 -6.94 7.56
N THR A 14 -10.22 -6.85 7.13
CA THR A 14 -9.50 -7.99 6.53
C THR A 14 -9.12 -9.05 7.57
N GLY A 15 -9.22 -8.74 8.87
CA GLY A 15 -8.75 -9.60 9.96
C GLY A 15 -7.24 -9.54 10.20
N LEU A 16 -6.47 -8.82 9.37
CA LEU A 16 -5.02 -8.64 9.55
C LEU A 16 -4.67 -7.99 10.89
N ALA A 17 -5.52 -7.09 11.36
CA ALA A 17 -5.33 -6.39 12.62
C ALA A 17 -5.94 -7.09 13.84
N LYS A 18 -6.34 -8.36 13.73
CA LYS A 18 -6.94 -9.15 14.82
C LYS A 18 -6.12 -9.16 16.12
N PRO A 19 -4.77 -9.19 16.11
CA PRO A 19 -3.98 -9.13 17.35
C PRO A 19 -4.02 -7.77 18.06
N LEU A 20 -4.43 -6.69 17.38
CA LEU A 20 -4.43 -5.35 17.95
C LEU A 20 -5.66 -5.11 18.82
N THR A 21 -5.48 -4.35 19.90
CA THR A 21 -6.61 -3.97 20.76
C THR A 21 -7.52 -2.99 20.02
N ARG A 22 -8.80 -2.96 20.39
CA ARG A 22 -9.76 -1.97 19.86
C ARG A 22 -9.31 -0.53 20.15
N GLU A 23 -8.65 -0.32 21.28
CA GLU A 23 -8.09 0.99 21.65
C GLU A 23 -6.97 1.40 20.70
N ALA A 24 -6.02 0.52 20.40
CA ALA A 24 -4.95 0.79 19.44
C ALA A 24 -5.51 1.08 18.04
N LEU A 25 -6.53 0.32 17.62
CA LEU A 25 -7.20 0.56 16.34
C LEU A 25 -7.95 1.89 16.27
N ARG A 26 -8.55 2.33 17.38
CA ARG A 26 -9.16 3.67 17.48
C ARG A 26 -8.11 4.77 17.49
N ALA A 27 -7.00 4.58 18.22
CA ALA A 27 -5.88 5.52 18.26
C ALA A 27 -5.22 5.69 16.87
N ALA A 28 -5.13 4.60 16.09
CA ALA A 28 -4.70 4.63 14.70
C ALA A 28 -5.78 5.17 13.72
N GLY A 29 -6.95 5.55 14.23
CA GLY A 29 -8.07 6.06 13.43
C GLY A 29 -8.79 5.02 12.57
N ALA A 30 -8.45 3.73 12.69
CA ALA A 30 -9.03 2.65 11.90
C ALA A 30 -10.47 2.30 12.32
N LEU A 31 -10.83 2.55 13.59
CA LEU A 31 -12.17 2.37 14.13
C LEU A 31 -12.74 3.69 14.69
N ASP A 32 -14.06 3.86 14.57
CA ASP A 32 -14.82 4.95 15.16
C ASP A 32 -15.11 4.74 16.66
N ALA A 33 -15.80 5.70 17.28
CA ALA A 33 -16.22 5.63 18.68
C ALA A 33 -17.09 4.40 18.98
N GLN A 34 -17.90 3.96 18.02
CA GLN A 34 -18.75 2.77 18.12
C GLN A 34 -17.98 1.48 17.83
N GLY A 35 -16.68 1.55 17.52
CA GLY A 35 -15.85 0.40 17.21
C GLY A 35 -16.11 -0.18 15.82
N ARG A 36 -16.69 0.61 14.91
CA ARG A 36 -16.89 0.25 13.50
C ARG A 36 -15.73 0.80 12.67
N PRO A 37 -15.37 0.14 11.57
CA PRO A 37 -14.35 0.63 10.64
C PRO A 37 -14.68 2.02 10.11
N VAL A 38 -13.70 2.92 10.14
CA VAL A 38 -13.85 4.22 9.47
C VAL A 38 -13.78 4.03 7.96
N ARG A 39 -14.67 4.72 7.23
CA ARG A 39 -14.75 4.71 5.76
C ARG A 39 -14.49 6.12 5.23
N ALA A 40 -13.26 6.36 4.83
CA ALA A 40 -12.82 7.63 4.28
C ALA A 40 -11.77 7.37 3.20
N PRO A 41 -12.18 7.05 1.95
CA PRO A 41 -11.24 6.68 0.89
C PRO A 41 -10.17 7.75 0.62
N ALA A 42 -10.51 9.03 0.80
CA ALA A 42 -9.56 10.15 0.68
C ALA A 42 -8.40 10.10 1.70
N ARG A 43 -8.58 9.37 2.81
CA ARG A 43 -7.55 9.11 3.84
C ARG A 43 -7.11 7.65 3.82
N GLN A 44 -7.21 6.99 2.66
CA GLN A 44 -6.88 5.58 2.44
C GLN A 44 -7.72 4.56 3.23
N GLN A 45 -8.73 4.97 3.98
CA GLN A 45 -9.58 4.07 4.75
C GLN A 45 -10.70 3.52 3.88
N LYS A 46 -10.59 2.26 3.51
CA LYS A 46 -11.38 1.65 2.44
C LYS A 46 -12.20 0.46 2.92
N THR A 47 -13.22 0.14 2.14
CA THR A 47 -13.88 -1.18 2.17
C THR A 47 -12.99 -2.23 1.50
N VAL A 48 -13.28 -3.52 1.71
CA VAL A 48 -12.60 -4.63 1.02
C VAL A 48 -12.72 -4.50 -0.51
N ALA A 49 -13.91 -4.18 -1.02
CA ALA A 49 -14.14 -4.04 -2.46
C ALA A 49 -13.31 -2.88 -3.06
N GLN A 50 -13.26 -1.73 -2.38
CA GLN A 50 -12.42 -0.60 -2.80
C GLN A 50 -10.92 -0.94 -2.75
N GLY A 51 -10.48 -1.73 -1.76
CA GLY A 51 -9.10 -2.20 -1.70
C GLY A 51 -8.74 -3.13 -2.84
N ALA A 52 -9.60 -4.10 -3.13
CA ALA A 52 -9.42 -5.05 -4.22
C ALA A 52 -9.43 -4.38 -5.61
N ALA A 53 -10.14 -3.26 -5.76
CA ALA A 53 -10.25 -2.54 -7.03
C ALA A 53 -8.89 -2.17 -7.63
N THR A 54 -7.91 -1.77 -6.79
CA THR A 54 -6.55 -1.44 -7.28
C THR A 54 -5.85 -2.66 -7.87
N SER A 55 -5.98 -3.83 -7.23
CA SER A 55 -5.40 -5.08 -7.74
C SER A 55 -6.03 -5.49 -9.08
N VAL A 56 -7.37 -5.40 -9.19
CA VAL A 56 -8.09 -5.71 -10.44
C VAL A 56 -7.70 -4.72 -11.54
N TRP A 57 -7.64 -3.43 -11.23
CA TRP A 57 -7.19 -2.40 -12.18
C TRP A 57 -5.76 -2.66 -12.64
N CYS A 58 -4.85 -2.98 -11.72
CA CYS A 58 -3.45 -3.27 -12.03
C CYS A 58 -3.30 -4.49 -12.95
N ALA A 59 -4.15 -5.50 -12.79
CA ALA A 59 -4.12 -6.71 -13.61
C ALA A 59 -4.71 -6.51 -15.02
N THR A 60 -5.63 -5.56 -15.20
CA THR A 60 -6.47 -5.49 -16.41
C THR A 60 -6.38 -4.18 -17.19
N SER A 61 -5.86 -3.11 -16.58
CA SER A 61 -5.85 -1.77 -17.18
C SER A 61 -4.86 -1.67 -18.34
N ARG A 62 -5.35 -1.18 -19.48
CA ARG A 62 -4.52 -0.85 -20.64
C ARG A 62 -3.58 0.34 -20.39
N GLN A 63 -3.82 1.14 -19.35
CA GLN A 63 -2.94 2.25 -18.98
C GLN A 63 -1.56 1.77 -18.51
N LEU A 64 -1.42 0.50 -18.13
CA LEU A 64 -0.15 -0.13 -17.76
C LEU A 64 0.51 -0.89 -18.93
N ALA A 65 0.01 -0.71 -20.16
CA ALA A 65 0.65 -1.28 -21.34
C ALA A 65 2.06 -0.69 -21.53
N GLY A 66 3.05 -1.56 -21.70
CA GLY A 66 4.47 -1.15 -21.81
C GLY A 66 5.15 -0.77 -20.49
N LEU A 67 4.43 -0.76 -19.36
CA LEU A 67 4.98 -0.43 -18.04
C LEU A 67 5.31 -1.69 -17.22
N GLY A 68 6.21 -1.54 -16.25
CA GLY A 68 6.61 -2.56 -15.28
C GLY A 68 7.36 -1.92 -14.11
N GLY A 69 7.39 -2.57 -12.95
CA GLY A 69 8.12 -2.10 -11.76
C GLY A 69 7.48 -0.92 -11.02
N VAL A 70 6.27 -0.50 -11.40
CA VAL A 70 5.55 0.59 -10.73
C VAL A 70 4.70 0.09 -9.58
N CYS A 71 4.54 0.94 -8.56
CA CYS A 71 3.57 0.75 -7.48
C CYS A 71 2.23 1.37 -7.88
N CYS A 72 1.14 0.63 -7.69
CA CYS A 72 -0.21 1.10 -7.98
C CYS A 72 -0.99 1.40 -6.70
N GLU A 73 -1.75 2.47 -6.72
CA GLU A 73 -2.61 2.90 -5.62
C GLU A 73 -3.83 3.62 -6.19
N ASN A 74 -5.01 3.46 -5.56
CA ASN A 74 -6.24 4.17 -5.94
C ASN A 74 -6.65 3.98 -7.41
N CYS A 75 -6.49 2.76 -7.95
CA CYS A 75 -6.70 2.47 -9.38
C CYS A 75 -5.88 3.38 -10.31
N GLY A 76 -4.65 3.72 -9.90
CA GLY A 76 -3.69 4.50 -10.66
C GLY A 76 -2.26 4.10 -10.31
N ILE A 77 -1.29 4.75 -10.94
CA ILE A 77 0.12 4.67 -10.54
C ILE A 77 0.30 5.59 -9.33
N SER A 78 0.88 5.06 -8.24
CA SER A 78 1.14 5.83 -7.03
C SER A 78 2.16 6.94 -7.32
N PRO A 79 1.95 8.18 -6.84
CA PRO A 79 2.97 9.22 -6.93
C PRO A 79 4.17 8.85 -6.07
N LEU A 80 5.35 9.40 -6.40
CA LEU A 80 6.49 9.38 -5.52
C LEU A 80 6.42 10.54 -4.55
N VAL A 81 6.72 10.28 -3.29
CA VAL A 81 6.85 11.32 -2.26
C VAL A 81 8.18 12.04 -2.50
N ALA A 82 8.14 13.37 -2.60
CA ALA A 82 9.35 14.16 -2.75
C ALA A 82 10.19 14.10 -1.46
N PRO A 83 11.54 14.09 -1.53
CA PRO A 83 12.39 14.04 -0.34
C PRO A 83 12.08 15.12 0.71
N GLU A 84 11.72 16.32 0.26
CA GLU A 84 11.31 17.45 1.11
C GLU A 84 9.99 17.21 1.87
N ASP A 85 9.10 16.37 1.32
CA ASP A 85 7.79 16.07 1.89
C ASP A 85 7.80 14.80 2.76
N GLU A 86 8.88 14.02 2.75
CA GLU A 86 8.95 12.71 3.42
C GLU A 86 8.62 12.81 4.92
N ALA A 87 9.13 13.83 5.61
CA ALA A 87 8.87 14.00 7.04
C ALA A 87 7.37 14.23 7.33
N GLY A 88 6.70 15.05 6.51
CA GLY A 88 5.26 15.29 6.60
C GLY A 88 4.46 14.04 6.25
N TRP A 89 4.85 13.36 5.17
CA TRP A 89 4.22 12.12 4.73
C TRP A 89 4.27 11.02 5.80
N ARG A 90 5.38 10.90 6.53
CA ARG A 90 5.52 9.96 7.65
C ARG A 90 4.70 10.33 8.88
N ALA A 91 4.53 11.64 9.12
CA ALA A 91 3.81 12.15 10.28
C ALA A 91 2.29 12.06 10.11
N GLU A 92 1.79 12.00 8.87
CA GLU A 92 0.36 11.96 8.55
C GLU A 92 -0.06 10.61 7.94
N PRO A 93 -0.67 9.71 8.73
CA PRO A 93 -1.20 8.45 8.23
C PRO A 93 -2.32 8.66 7.22
N GLY A 94 -2.32 7.85 6.16
CA GLY A 94 -3.41 7.84 5.18
C GLY A 94 -3.22 8.78 3.98
N LEU A 95 -2.02 9.33 3.81
CA LEU A 95 -1.62 9.99 2.56
C LEU A 95 -1.28 8.94 1.48
N PRO A 96 -1.64 9.19 0.21
CA PRO A 96 -1.16 8.39 -0.91
C PRO A 96 0.34 8.59 -1.14
N GLY A 97 0.96 7.69 -1.90
CA GLY A 97 2.34 7.85 -2.35
C GLY A 97 3.31 6.78 -1.88
N MET A 98 4.44 6.69 -2.58
CA MET A 98 5.54 5.78 -2.27
C MET A 98 6.84 6.55 -2.12
N LEU A 99 7.65 6.17 -1.13
CA LEU A 99 8.98 6.74 -0.98
C LEU A 99 9.88 6.31 -2.15
N PRO A 100 10.74 7.21 -2.66
CA PRO A 100 11.63 6.95 -3.79
C PRO A 100 12.87 6.16 -3.33
N TYR A 101 12.68 5.14 -2.48
CA TYR A 101 13.78 4.31 -2.06
C TYR A 101 14.40 3.65 -3.29
N PRO A 102 15.75 3.62 -3.37
CA PRO A 102 16.42 3.03 -4.52
C PRO A 102 16.09 1.53 -4.58
N ALA A 103 15.20 1.18 -5.51
CA ALA A 103 14.95 -0.19 -5.96
C ALA A 103 15.84 -0.53 -7.16
N GLY A 104 17.07 -0.01 -7.16
CA GLY A 104 18.06 -0.32 -8.20
C GLY A 104 18.48 -1.78 -8.14
N PRO A 105 19.03 -2.34 -9.23
CA PRO A 105 19.43 -3.75 -9.29
C PRO A 105 20.31 -4.19 -8.11
N GLU A 106 21.21 -3.32 -7.65
CA GLU A 106 22.10 -3.61 -6.53
C GLU A 106 21.38 -3.69 -5.18
N ALA A 107 20.37 -2.86 -4.95
CA ALA A 107 19.60 -2.85 -3.71
C ALA A 107 18.72 -4.10 -3.56
N VAL A 108 18.33 -4.72 -4.68
CA VAL A 108 17.46 -5.91 -4.70
C VAL A 108 18.23 -7.23 -4.87
N ALA A 109 19.45 -7.20 -5.40
CA ALA A 109 20.26 -8.40 -5.65
C ALA A 109 20.48 -9.22 -4.39
N ARG A 110 20.95 -8.59 -3.31
CA ARG A 110 21.23 -9.30 -2.06
C ARG A 110 19.97 -9.92 -1.42
N PRO A 111 18.84 -9.22 -1.26
CA PRO A 111 17.59 -9.83 -0.80
C PRO A 111 17.11 -10.99 -1.68
N TRP A 112 17.28 -10.89 -2.99
CA TRP A 112 16.92 -11.94 -3.94
C TRP A 112 17.76 -13.22 -3.73
N GLU A 113 19.08 -13.11 -3.75
CA GLU A 113 20.00 -14.24 -3.54
C GLU A 113 19.76 -14.96 -2.19
N VAL A 114 19.44 -14.19 -1.15
CA VAL A 114 19.08 -14.75 0.16
C VAL A 114 17.77 -15.52 0.07
N SER A 115 16.78 -14.99 -0.64
CA SER A 115 15.48 -15.64 -0.81
C SER A 115 15.62 -16.96 -1.56
N GLU A 116 16.35 -16.97 -2.68
CA GLU A 116 16.64 -18.19 -3.46
C GLU A 116 17.28 -19.28 -2.59
N ARG A 117 18.33 -18.93 -1.84
CA ARG A 117 19.01 -19.88 -0.93
C ARG A 117 18.08 -20.46 0.14
N LEU A 118 17.10 -19.68 0.61
CA LEU A 118 16.16 -20.13 1.64
C LEU A 118 15.01 -20.97 1.07
N THR A 119 14.71 -20.87 -0.22
CA THR A 119 13.58 -21.56 -0.86
C THR A 119 13.96 -22.71 -1.79
N GLY A 120 15.22 -22.82 -2.22
CA GLY A 120 15.73 -23.92 -3.06
C GLY A 120 15.86 -23.55 -4.52
#